data_AF-A0A7D9I4Q3-F1
#
_entry.id   AF-A0A7D9I4Q3-F1
#
_cell.length_a   1.000
_cell.length_b   1.000
_cell.length_c   1.000
_cell.angle_alpha   90.00
_cell.angle_beta   90.00
_cell.angle_gamma   90.00
#
_symmetry.space_group_name_H-M   'P 1'
#
loop_
_entity.id
_entity.type
_entity.pdbx_description
1 polymer ?
#
loop_
_entity_poly.entity_id
_entity_poly.type
_entity_poly.pdbx_seq_one_letter_code
_entity_poly.pdbx_strand_id
1 'polypeptide(L)'
;MEARLPSDKLNRLFVDLNSWHTNKSSTLEELQSLIGTLNFACKVIVPGRVFLQRIINLTRGVSKPHHHICLTNGFREDVKMWQLFLKDWNGTSLFLNSFWKNSTNLSLYTDASVTLGFGGIFRTQWFQGKWLPHQTLTTKNISINWQELYAIVVASYRLYGTFMASKTLRRQFTNELRTLLAQDGHHPAHYAGHSFRIGAATTTASQGLPHWLIQTLGRWSSDCYLRYIRTPINVLTDVSKRLIAE
;
A
#
# COMPACT_ATOMS: atom_id res chain seq x y z
N MET A 1 -5.18 14.75 1.35
CA MET A 1 -4.49 14.92 2.63
C MET A 1 -3.40 13.86 2.69
N GLU A 2 -2.15 14.26 2.85
CA GLU A 2 -1.02 13.32 2.95
C GLU A 2 -0.45 13.39 4.35
N ALA A 3 -0.27 12.24 5.00
CA ALA A 3 0.47 12.15 6.24
C ALA A 3 1.91 11.77 5.90
N ARG A 4 2.88 12.59 6.31
CA ARG A 4 4.32 12.38 6.08
C ARG A 4 5.08 12.59 7.37
N LEU A 5 6.15 11.82 7.58
CA LEU A 5 7.16 12.17 8.56
C LEU A 5 7.93 13.40 8.04
N PRO A 6 8.14 14.42 8.88
CA PRO A 6 9.04 15.53 8.58
C PRO A 6 10.42 15.04 8.14
N SER A 7 11.01 15.71 7.14
CA SER A 7 12.27 15.28 6.51
C SER A 7 13.44 15.23 7.48
N ASP A 8 13.51 16.15 8.44
CA ASP A 8 14.49 16.17 9.52
C ASP A 8 14.41 14.90 10.39
N LYS A 9 13.20 14.50 10.77
CA LYS A 9 12.95 13.29 11.58
C LYS A 9 13.25 12.03 10.79
N LEU A 10 12.91 12.01 9.50
CA LEU A 10 13.21 10.87 8.63
C LEU A 10 14.71 10.67 8.48
N ASN A 11 15.46 11.73 8.21
CA ASN A 11 16.92 11.66 8.07
C ASN A 11 17.58 11.18 9.37
N ARG A 12 17.15 11.71 10.53
CA ARG A 12 17.63 11.24 11.83
C ARG A 12 17.34 9.75 12.04
N LEU A 13 16.13 9.31 11.74
CA LEU A 13 15.73 7.91 11.89
C LEU A 13 16.52 6.99 10.95
N PHE A 14 16.79 7.43 9.73
CA PHE A 14 17.57 6.66 8.77
C PHE A 14 19.04 6.51 9.23
N VAL A 15 19.64 7.58 9.74
CA VAL A 15 20.99 7.58 10.33
C VAL A 15 21.05 6.68 11.56
N ASP A 16 20.06 6.81 12.46
CA ASP A 16 19.95 5.97 13.65
C ASP A 16 19.88 4.49 13.26
N LEU A 17 18.94 4.09 12.39
CA LEU A 17 18.80 2.71 11.91
C LEU A 17 20.06 2.14 11.25
N ASN A 18 20.87 2.97 10.57
CA ASN A 18 22.15 2.52 10.01
C ASN A 18 23.14 2.10 11.10
N SER A 19 23.16 2.80 12.24
CA SER A 19 24.04 2.44 13.37
C SER A 19 23.67 1.08 14.01
N TRP A 20 22.40 0.67 13.91
CA TRP A 20 21.93 -0.59 14.46
C TRP A 20 22.36 -1.84 13.66
N HIS A 21 22.83 -1.69 12.43
CA HIS A 21 23.36 -2.81 11.63
C HIS A 21 24.69 -3.34 12.17
N THR A 22 25.54 -2.46 12.68
CA THR A 22 26.88 -2.80 13.17
C THR A 22 26.88 -3.35 14.59
N ASN A 23 25.82 -3.09 15.35
CA ASN A 23 25.77 -3.44 16.76
C ASN A 23 25.50 -4.94 16.96
N LYS A 24 26.31 -5.56 17.83
CA LYS A 24 26.11 -6.96 18.26
C LYS A 24 25.12 -7.05 19.43
N SER A 25 25.11 -6.04 20.28
CA SER A 25 24.21 -5.90 21.43
C SER A 25 23.81 -4.43 21.61
N SER A 26 22.73 -4.19 22.34
CA SER A 26 22.32 -2.87 22.79
C SER A 26 21.83 -2.93 24.23
N THR A 27 21.76 -1.81 24.92
CA THR A 27 21.09 -1.75 26.22
C THR A 27 19.57 -1.83 26.05
N LEU A 28 18.85 -2.17 27.13
CA LEU A 28 17.39 -2.14 27.15
C LEU A 28 16.87 -0.73 26.88
N GLU A 29 17.50 0.28 27.48
CA GLU A 29 17.12 1.69 27.34
C GLU A 29 17.22 2.19 25.88
N GLU A 30 18.34 1.90 25.21
CA GLU A 30 18.52 2.23 23.79
C GLU A 30 17.47 1.53 22.91
N LEU A 31 17.19 0.26 23.19
CA LEU A 31 16.22 -0.52 22.42
C LEU A 31 14.79 0.00 22.62
N GLN A 32 14.43 0.41 23.84
CA GLN A 32 13.14 1.04 24.14
C GLN A 32 13.00 2.40 23.45
N SER A 33 14.08 3.19 23.40
CA SER A 33 14.13 4.46 22.66
C SER A 33 13.87 4.25 21.16
N LEU A 34 14.53 3.25 20.56
CA LEU A 34 14.30 2.85 19.17
C LEU A 34 12.84 2.45 18.94
N ILE A 35 12.27 1.61 19.81
CA ILE A 35 10.86 1.18 19.75
C ILE A 35 9.93 2.39 19.79
N GLY A 36 10.17 3.35 20.68
CA GLY A 36 9.37 4.57 20.79
C GLY A 36 9.37 5.38 19.49
N THR A 37 10.55 5.55 18.89
CA THR A 37 10.72 6.28 17.64
C THR A 37 10.03 5.59 16.46
N LEU A 38 10.20 4.27 16.34
CA LEU A 38 9.55 3.47 15.30
C LEU A 38 8.02 3.40 15.48
N ASN A 39 7.53 3.35 16.72
CA ASN A 39 6.10 3.37 17.00
C ASN A 39 5.47 4.72 16.62
N PHE A 40 6.21 5.84 16.77
CA PHE A 40 5.78 7.13 16.23
C PHE A 40 5.73 7.09 14.69
N ALA A 41 6.75 6.51 14.04
CA ALA A 41 6.78 6.37 12.58
C ALA A 41 5.61 5.52 12.04
N CYS A 42 5.13 4.53 12.80
CA CYS A 42 3.96 3.73 12.44
C CYS A 42 2.65 4.51 12.26
N LYS A 43 2.56 5.76 12.74
CA LYS A 43 1.40 6.63 12.46
C LYS A 43 1.26 6.95 10.97
N VAL A 44 2.38 6.98 10.26
CA VAL A 44 2.46 7.24 8.81
C VAL A 44 2.73 5.94 8.05
N ILE A 45 3.61 5.09 8.59
CA ILE A 45 4.04 3.83 8.01
C ILE A 45 3.30 2.68 8.70
N VAL A 46 2.02 2.52 8.37
CA VAL A 46 1.16 1.49 8.96
C VAL A 46 1.72 0.05 8.88
N PRO A 47 2.30 -0.42 7.75
CA PRO A 47 2.82 -1.79 7.69
C PRO A 47 4.02 -2.04 8.61
N GLY A 48 4.70 -1.00 9.10
CA GLY A 48 5.85 -1.14 10.00
C GLY A 48 5.49 -1.77 11.35
N ARG A 49 4.22 -1.72 11.78
CA ARG A 49 3.81 -2.18 13.12
C ARG A 49 4.07 -3.66 13.38
N VAL A 50 3.96 -4.51 12.36
CA VAL A 50 4.19 -5.95 12.55
C VAL A 50 5.65 -6.28 12.85
N PHE A 51 6.58 -5.44 12.38
CA PHE A 51 8.01 -5.59 12.59
C PHE A 51 8.44 -5.07 13.97
N LEU A 52 7.66 -4.17 14.59
CA LEU A 52 7.91 -3.73 15.98
C LEU A 52 7.72 -4.85 16.99
N GLN A 53 6.78 -5.77 16.77
CA GLN A 53 6.47 -6.81 17.75
C GLN A 53 7.68 -7.71 18.04
N ARG A 54 8.49 -8.01 17.02
CA ARG A 54 9.71 -8.80 17.19
C ARG A 54 10.77 -8.04 17.98
N ILE A 55 10.90 -6.74 17.76
CA ILE A 55 11.81 -5.87 18.52
C ILE A 55 11.36 -5.78 19.99
N ILE A 56 10.06 -5.59 20.24
CA ILE A 56 9.48 -5.57 21.60
C ILE A 56 9.68 -6.91 22.31
N ASN A 57 9.60 -8.03 21.60
CA ASN A 57 9.83 -9.34 22.22
C ASN A 57 11.24 -9.50 22.79
N LEU A 58 12.24 -8.78 22.25
CA LEU A 58 13.60 -8.78 22.79
C LEU A 58 13.71 -8.10 24.16
N THR A 59 12.77 -7.20 24.50
CA THR A 59 12.76 -6.53 25.81
C THR A 59 12.06 -7.35 26.89
N ARG A 60 11.42 -8.48 26.55
CA ARG A 60 10.64 -9.28 27.50
C ARG A 60 11.56 -9.98 28.50
N GLY A 61 11.22 -9.86 29.79
CA GLY A 61 11.98 -10.49 30.87
C GLY A 61 13.25 -9.73 31.27
N VAL A 62 13.54 -8.59 30.65
CA VAL A 62 14.66 -7.71 31.01
C VAL A 62 14.12 -6.48 31.71
N SER A 63 14.53 -6.27 32.97
CA SER A 63 14.02 -5.15 33.78
C SER A 63 15.03 -4.03 34.01
N LYS A 64 16.34 -4.30 33.87
CA LYS A 64 17.40 -3.33 34.16
C LYS A 64 17.73 -2.50 32.90
N PRO A 65 17.67 -1.16 32.95
CA PRO A 65 17.89 -0.29 31.77
C PRO A 65 19.23 -0.51 31.07
N HIS A 66 20.32 -0.65 31.84
CA HIS A 66 21.68 -0.82 31.30
C HIS A 66 22.04 -2.28 30.98
N HIS A 67 21.07 -3.21 31.04
CA HIS A 67 21.33 -4.59 30.68
C HIS A 67 21.47 -4.74 29.17
N HIS A 68 22.56 -5.38 28.73
CA HIS A 68 22.81 -5.61 27.32
C HIS A 68 22.02 -6.81 26.79
N ILE A 69 21.28 -6.58 25.71
CA ILE A 69 20.50 -7.56 24.98
C ILE A 69 21.25 -7.88 23.68
N CYS A 70 21.43 -9.17 23.39
CA CYS A 70 22.05 -9.61 22.15
C CYS A 70 21.07 -9.47 20.98
N LEU A 71 21.51 -8.83 19.89
CA LEU A 71 20.67 -8.57 18.72
C LEU A 71 20.67 -9.78 17.77
N THR A 72 19.48 -10.34 17.57
CA THR A 72 19.28 -11.52 16.70
C THR A 72 19.38 -11.16 15.21
N ASN A 73 19.57 -12.16 14.36
CA ASN A 73 19.52 -11.94 12.91
C ASN A 73 18.13 -11.47 12.46
N GLY A 74 17.06 -11.93 13.12
CA GLY A 74 15.69 -11.47 12.84
C GLY A 74 15.52 -9.97 13.09
N PHE A 75 16.15 -9.42 14.12
CA PHE A 75 16.18 -7.98 14.36
C PHE A 75 16.86 -7.21 13.22
N ARG A 76 18.01 -7.70 12.71
CA ARG A 76 18.71 -7.06 11.59
C ARG A 76 17.84 -7.02 10.33
N GLU A 77 17.10 -8.10 10.06
CA GLU A 77 16.14 -8.11 8.95
C GLU A 77 14.97 -7.14 9.18
N ASP A 78 14.50 -6.94 10.43
CA ASP A 78 13.51 -5.89 10.73
C ASP A 78 14.05 -4.49 10.44
N VAL A 79 15.29 -4.21 10.85
CA VAL A 79 15.94 -2.92 10.59
C VAL A 79 16.04 -2.66 9.09
N LYS A 80 16.41 -3.66 8.28
CA LYS A 80 16.42 -3.55 6.81
C LYS A 80 15.02 -3.25 6.26
N MET A 81 13.99 -3.95 6.72
CA MET A 81 12.60 -3.71 6.32
C MET A 81 12.15 -2.30 6.67
N TRP A 82 12.53 -1.79 7.84
CA TRP A 82 12.25 -0.43 8.25
C TRP A 82 12.90 0.62 7.34
N GLN A 83 14.13 0.40 6.90
CA GLN A 83 14.79 1.29 5.94
C GLN A 83 14.05 1.31 4.59
N LEU A 84 13.58 0.16 4.10
CA LEU A 84 12.74 0.09 2.90
C LEU A 84 11.44 0.86 3.08
N PHE A 85 10.76 0.69 4.21
CA PHE A 85 9.53 1.46 4.47
C PHE A 85 9.77 2.96 4.56
N LEU A 86 10.85 3.41 5.20
CA LEU A 86 11.14 4.85 5.27
C LEU A 86 11.43 5.46 3.90
N LYS A 87 12.06 4.69 3.01
CA LYS A 87 12.37 5.12 1.64
C LYS A 87 11.13 5.15 0.75
N ASP A 88 10.35 4.08 0.75
CA ASP A 88 9.30 3.86 -0.26
C ASP A 88 7.88 4.18 0.24
N TRP A 89 7.66 4.27 1.55
CA TRP A 89 6.33 4.45 2.17
C TRP A 89 6.11 5.79 2.89
N ASN A 90 7.11 6.68 2.95
CA ASN A 90 6.90 7.99 3.56
C ASN A 90 6.03 8.91 2.68
N GLY A 91 4.76 9.08 3.04
CA GLY A 91 3.80 9.93 2.31
C GLY A 91 2.80 9.20 1.44
N THR A 92 2.92 7.89 1.33
CA THR A 92 1.95 7.00 0.70
C THR A 92 1.11 6.34 1.79
N SER A 93 0.37 7.14 2.58
CA SER A 93 -0.68 6.56 3.39
C SER A 93 -1.84 6.16 2.48
N LEU A 94 -1.94 4.87 2.16
CA LEU A 94 -3.23 4.32 1.75
C LEU A 94 -4.18 4.62 2.91
N PHE A 95 -5.26 5.38 2.65
CA PHE A 95 -6.34 5.55 3.62
C PHE A 95 -6.96 4.17 3.86
N LEU A 96 -6.38 3.44 4.81
CA LEU A 96 -6.97 2.23 5.34
C LEU A 96 -8.24 2.68 6.05
N ASN A 97 -9.36 2.13 5.60
CA ASN A 97 -10.66 2.46 6.14
C ASN A 97 -10.64 2.23 7.66
N SER A 98 -11.10 3.21 8.45
CA SER A 98 -11.18 3.11 9.91
C SER A 98 -12.13 2.00 10.38
N PHE A 99 -12.98 1.51 9.48
CA PHE A 99 -13.85 0.36 9.70
C PHE A 99 -13.20 -0.94 9.24
N TRP A 100 -12.89 -1.81 10.20
CA TRP A 100 -12.52 -3.20 9.95
C TRP A 100 -13.60 -3.88 9.13
N LYS A 101 -13.25 -4.35 7.93
CA LYS A 101 -14.11 -5.20 7.12
C LYS A 101 -13.71 -6.64 7.33
N ASN A 102 -14.61 -7.39 7.95
CA ASN A 102 -14.40 -8.81 8.21
C ASN A 102 -14.53 -9.61 6.90
N SER A 103 -13.99 -10.83 6.89
CA SER A 103 -14.06 -11.76 5.75
C SER A 103 -15.48 -11.98 5.23
N THR A 104 -16.49 -11.90 6.10
CA THR A 104 -17.92 -11.96 5.73
C THR A 104 -18.38 -10.77 4.89
N ASN A 105 -17.89 -9.55 5.17
CA ASN A 105 -18.22 -8.33 4.42
C ASN A 105 -17.46 -8.23 3.10
N LEU A 106 -16.23 -8.75 3.07
CA LEU A 106 -15.42 -8.84 1.87
C LEU A 106 -15.80 -10.04 0.98
N SER A 107 -16.38 -11.08 1.62
CA SER A 107 -16.59 -12.43 1.10
C SER A 107 -15.32 -13.05 0.53
N LEU A 108 -14.16 -12.79 1.17
CA LEU A 108 -12.85 -13.31 0.77
C LEU A 108 -12.37 -14.33 1.81
N TYR A 109 -12.10 -15.54 1.36
CA TYR A 109 -11.55 -16.62 2.16
C TYR A 109 -10.40 -17.26 1.39
N THR A 110 -9.24 -17.41 2.04
CA THR A 110 -8.05 -18.01 1.46
C THR A 110 -7.54 -19.08 2.41
N ASP A 111 -7.04 -20.16 1.84
CA ASP A 111 -6.45 -21.26 2.61
C ASP A 111 -5.21 -21.80 1.87
N ALA A 112 -4.27 -22.33 2.65
CA ALA A 112 -3.00 -22.85 2.17
C ALA A 112 -2.67 -24.16 2.89
N SER A 113 -2.47 -25.23 2.13
CA SER A 113 -1.97 -26.50 2.65
C SER A 113 -0.44 -26.50 2.65
N VAL A 114 0.16 -27.18 3.63
CA VAL A 114 1.62 -27.33 3.77
C VAL A 114 2.26 -27.96 2.52
N THR A 115 1.63 -28.99 1.94
CA THR A 115 2.24 -29.85 0.92
C THR A 115 1.51 -29.86 -0.42
N LEU A 116 0.19 -29.69 -0.44
CA LEU A 116 -0.62 -29.88 -1.65
C LEU A 116 -0.71 -28.63 -2.53
N GLY A 117 -1.08 -27.50 -1.95
CA GLY A 117 -1.38 -26.30 -2.71
C GLY A 117 -2.11 -25.25 -1.88
N PHE A 118 -2.73 -24.31 -2.59
CA PHE A 118 -3.46 -23.19 -2.01
C PHE A 118 -4.75 -22.95 -2.78
N GLY A 119 -5.69 -22.25 -2.16
CA GLY A 119 -6.92 -21.87 -2.80
C GLY A 119 -7.64 -20.75 -2.07
N GLY A 120 -8.72 -20.28 -2.67
CA GLY A 120 -9.57 -19.29 -2.04
C GLY A 120 -10.79 -18.96 -2.86
N ILE A 121 -11.75 -18.30 -2.21
CA ILE A 121 -12.99 -17.84 -2.80
C ILE A 121 -13.19 -16.36 -2.47
N PHE A 122 -13.60 -15.60 -3.47
CA PHE A 122 -14.05 -14.22 -3.35
C PHE A 122 -15.43 -14.07 -3.96
N ARG A 123 -16.43 -13.86 -3.11
CA ARG A 123 -17.86 -13.83 -3.48
C ARG A 123 -18.24 -15.12 -4.21
N THR A 124 -18.30 -15.09 -5.53
CA THR A 124 -18.69 -16.21 -6.41
C THR A 124 -17.52 -16.78 -7.20
N GLN A 125 -16.34 -16.14 -7.15
CA GLN A 125 -15.15 -16.55 -7.91
C GLN A 125 -14.21 -17.31 -7.00
N TRP A 126 -13.72 -18.45 -7.46
CA TRP A 126 -12.77 -19.27 -6.72
C TRP A 126 -11.49 -19.46 -7.53
N PHE A 127 -10.39 -19.75 -6.83
CA PHE A 127 -9.12 -20.11 -7.44
C PHE A 127 -8.47 -21.24 -6.64
N GLN A 128 -7.66 -22.02 -7.33
CA GLN A 128 -6.81 -23.03 -6.72
C GLN A 128 -5.47 -23.10 -7.47
N GLY A 129 -4.45 -23.60 -6.79
CA GLY A 129 -3.16 -23.90 -7.39
C GLY A 129 -2.42 -24.95 -6.58
N LYS A 130 -1.56 -25.71 -7.26
CA LYS A 130 -0.62 -26.63 -6.60
C LYS A 130 0.68 -25.89 -6.31
N TRP A 131 1.37 -26.29 -5.24
CA TRP A 131 2.73 -25.79 -5.00
C TRP A 131 3.68 -26.31 -6.05
N LEU A 132 4.56 -25.42 -6.53
CA LEU A 132 5.74 -25.86 -7.26
C LEU A 132 6.74 -26.49 -6.28
N PRO A 133 7.64 -27.38 -6.73
CA PRO A 133 8.61 -28.05 -5.84
C PRO A 133 9.50 -27.10 -5.02
N HIS A 134 9.69 -25.87 -5.50
CA HIS A 134 10.45 -24.82 -4.80
C HIS A 134 9.58 -23.91 -3.91
N GLN A 135 8.28 -24.19 -3.79
CA GLN A 135 7.30 -23.44 -3.00
C GLN A 135 6.72 -24.27 -1.82
N THR A 136 7.19 -25.51 -1.67
CA THR A 136 6.81 -26.40 -0.58
C THR A 136 7.76 -26.25 0.62
N LEU A 137 7.22 -26.53 1.81
CA LEU A 137 7.93 -26.50 3.11
C LEU A 137 9.19 -27.39 3.19
N THR A 138 9.40 -28.28 2.22
CA THR A 138 10.65 -29.03 2.04
C THR A 138 11.84 -28.16 1.63
N THR A 139 11.59 -26.91 1.18
CA THR A 139 12.61 -25.96 0.75
C THR A 139 13.05 -25.08 1.93
N LYS A 140 14.37 -24.91 2.11
CA LYS A 140 14.94 -24.01 3.13
C LYS A 140 14.32 -22.60 2.99
N ASN A 141 13.83 -22.03 4.10
CA ASN A 141 13.21 -20.70 4.23
C ASN A 141 11.72 -20.55 3.81
N ILE A 142 10.98 -21.63 3.57
CA ILE A 142 9.53 -21.54 3.38
C ILE A 142 8.85 -21.88 4.70
N SER A 143 7.96 -21.01 5.17
CA SER A 143 7.13 -21.23 6.36
C SER A 143 5.66 -21.32 5.97
N ILE A 144 4.83 -21.89 6.84
CA ILE A 144 3.38 -21.92 6.61
C ILE A 144 2.80 -20.50 6.47
N ASN A 145 3.30 -19.54 7.25
CA ASN A 145 2.91 -18.14 7.14
C ASN A 145 3.24 -17.54 5.75
N TRP A 146 4.35 -17.96 5.15
CA TRP A 146 4.68 -17.55 3.78
C TRP A 146 3.68 -18.14 2.77
N GLN A 147 3.29 -19.40 2.94
CA GLN A 147 2.33 -20.07 2.07
C GLN A 147 0.93 -19.45 2.17
N GLU A 148 0.49 -19.11 3.39
CA GLU A 148 -0.74 -18.36 3.63
C GLU A 148 -0.69 -16.96 2.99
N LEU A 149 0.42 -16.23 3.18
CA LEU A 149 0.61 -14.92 2.55
C LEU A 149 0.58 -15.02 1.03
N TYR A 150 1.22 -16.03 0.46
CA TYR A 150 1.20 -16.28 -0.98
C TYR A 150 -0.23 -16.52 -1.48
N ALA A 151 -1.05 -17.31 -0.76
CA ALA A 151 -2.45 -17.51 -1.11
C ALA A 151 -3.24 -16.19 -1.11
N ILE A 152 -2.98 -15.29 -0.15
CA ILE A 152 -3.58 -13.94 -0.10
C ILE A 152 -3.11 -13.09 -1.30
N VAL A 153 -1.83 -13.14 -1.67
CA VAL A 153 -1.28 -12.40 -2.81
C VAL A 153 -1.88 -12.91 -4.12
N VAL A 154 -1.97 -14.23 -4.31
CA VAL A 154 -2.60 -14.82 -5.49
C VAL A 154 -4.08 -14.48 -5.54
N ALA A 155 -4.79 -14.53 -4.41
CA ALA A 155 -6.16 -14.03 -4.33
C ALA A 155 -6.21 -12.58 -4.82
N SER A 156 -5.37 -11.72 -4.25
CA SER A 156 -5.33 -10.31 -4.61
C SER A 156 -5.06 -10.10 -6.11
N TYR A 157 -4.10 -10.83 -6.71
CA TYR A 157 -3.76 -10.73 -8.13
C TYR A 157 -4.86 -11.29 -9.05
N ARG A 158 -5.34 -12.50 -8.78
CA ARG A 158 -6.42 -13.14 -9.57
C ARG A 158 -7.73 -12.38 -9.48
N LEU A 159 -7.95 -11.71 -8.35
CA LEU A 159 -9.14 -10.92 -8.07
C LEU A 159 -8.90 -9.42 -8.29
N TYR A 160 -7.71 -8.96 -8.69
CA TYR A 160 -7.37 -7.53 -8.80
C TYR A 160 -8.30 -6.80 -9.79
N GLY A 161 -8.79 -7.53 -10.80
CA GLY A 161 -9.82 -7.05 -11.73
C GLY A 161 -11.16 -6.73 -11.04
N THR A 162 -11.58 -7.53 -10.06
CA THR A 162 -12.88 -7.42 -9.35
C THR A 162 -12.79 -6.67 -8.01
N PHE A 163 -11.65 -6.71 -7.32
CA PHE A 163 -11.39 -6.07 -6.03
C PHE A 163 -11.37 -4.54 -6.14
N MET A 164 -10.64 -4.01 -7.12
CA MET A 164 -10.63 -2.58 -7.48
C MET A 164 -11.91 -2.15 -8.23
N ALA A 165 -12.65 -3.10 -8.84
CA ALA A 165 -13.95 -2.83 -9.43
C ALA A 165 -15.10 -2.78 -8.40
N SER A 166 -14.84 -3.11 -7.13
CA SER A 166 -15.92 -3.11 -6.15
C SER A 166 -16.47 -1.69 -6.01
N LYS A 167 -17.77 -1.51 -6.34
CA LYS A 167 -18.52 -0.25 -6.18
C LYS A 167 -18.32 0.34 -4.76
N THR A 168 -18.01 -0.51 -3.79
CA THR A 168 -17.72 -0.21 -2.40
C THR A 168 -16.45 0.64 -2.22
N LEU A 169 -15.33 0.35 -2.89
CA LEU A 169 -14.09 1.13 -2.71
C LEU A 169 -14.25 2.55 -3.27
N ARG A 170 -14.87 2.68 -4.46
CA ARG A 170 -15.20 3.98 -5.07
C ARG A 170 -16.14 4.81 -4.19
N ARG A 171 -17.21 4.18 -3.67
CA ARG A 171 -18.19 4.85 -2.80
C ARG A 171 -17.54 5.27 -1.48
N GLN A 172 -16.69 4.43 -0.90
CA GLN A 172 -15.97 4.75 0.34
C GLN A 172 -14.98 5.90 0.14
N PHE A 173 -14.16 5.84 -0.91
CA PHE A 173 -13.27 6.95 -1.26
C PHE A 173 -14.03 8.26 -1.49
N THR A 174 -15.13 8.21 -2.24
CA THR A 174 -15.96 9.41 -2.51
C THR A 174 -16.59 9.94 -1.23
N ASN A 175 -17.05 9.06 -0.33
CA ASN A 175 -17.63 9.46 0.94
C ASN A 175 -16.59 10.12 1.85
N GLU A 176 -15.42 9.51 2.01
CA GLU A 176 -14.35 10.05 2.84
C GLU A 176 -13.87 11.41 2.34
N LEU A 177 -13.67 11.54 1.03
CA LEU A 177 -13.30 12.80 0.39
C LEU A 177 -14.35 13.88 0.61
N ARG A 178 -15.64 13.53 0.52
CA ARG A 178 -16.74 14.45 0.80
C ARG A 178 -16.75 14.91 2.26
N THR A 179 -16.45 14.02 3.21
CA THR A 179 -16.36 14.36 4.63
C THR A 179 -15.22 15.35 4.88
N LEU A 180 -14.04 15.10 4.30
CA LEU A 180 -12.88 15.98 4.42
C LEU A 180 -13.11 17.35 3.78
N LEU A 181 -13.74 17.39 2.60
CA LEU A 181 -14.05 18.64 1.90
C LEU A 181 -15.15 19.44 2.64
N ALA A 182 -16.11 18.76 3.27
CA ALA A 182 -17.11 19.42 4.12
C ALA A 182 -16.46 20.12 5.33
N GLN A 183 -15.45 19.49 5.92
CA GLN A 183 -14.68 20.08 7.03
C GLN A 183 -13.93 21.35 6.61
N ASP A 184 -13.59 21.48 5.33
CA ASP A 184 -12.91 22.63 4.75
C ASP A 184 -13.89 23.65 4.10
N GLY A 185 -15.20 23.51 4.37
CA GLY A 185 -16.24 24.43 3.89
C GLY A 185 -16.71 24.20 2.45
N HIS A 186 -16.25 23.14 1.78
CA HIS A 186 -16.67 22.82 0.41
C HIS A 186 -17.94 21.95 0.38
N HIS A 187 -18.87 22.29 -0.52
CA HIS A 187 -20.15 21.59 -0.63
C HIS A 187 -19.98 20.15 -1.21
N PRO A 188 -20.31 19.09 -0.45
CA PRO A 188 -20.05 17.69 -0.85
C PRO A 188 -20.71 17.23 -2.16
N ALA A 189 -21.83 17.87 -2.53
CA ALA A 189 -22.61 17.52 -3.71
C ALA A 189 -21.83 17.70 -5.02
N HIS A 190 -20.84 18.60 -5.06
CA HIS A 190 -20.06 18.90 -6.26
C HIS A 190 -18.99 17.81 -6.56
N TYR A 191 -18.68 16.96 -5.59
CA TYR A 191 -17.60 15.98 -5.69
C TYR A 191 -18.16 14.57 -5.79
N ALA A 192 -18.56 14.18 -7.00
CA ALA A 192 -19.01 12.82 -7.29
C ALA A 192 -17.85 11.96 -7.81
N GLY A 193 -17.96 10.64 -7.61
CA GLY A 193 -17.03 9.66 -8.20
C GLY A 193 -16.95 9.73 -9.74
N HIS A 194 -17.90 10.43 -10.39
CA HIS A 194 -17.88 10.73 -11.83
C HIS A 194 -16.85 11.81 -12.19
N SER A 195 -16.71 12.86 -11.37
CA SER A 195 -15.75 13.96 -11.58
C SER A 195 -14.30 13.46 -11.63
N PHE A 196 -13.97 12.43 -10.84
CA PHE A 196 -12.65 11.78 -10.89
C PHE A 196 -12.38 11.05 -12.21
N ARG A 197 -13.40 10.42 -12.81
CA ARG A 197 -13.26 9.77 -14.12
C ARG A 197 -13.05 10.80 -15.23
N ILE A 198 -13.72 11.96 -15.14
CA ILE A 198 -13.54 13.09 -16.05
C ILE A 198 -12.13 13.66 -15.92
N GLY A 199 -11.67 13.93 -14.69
CA GLY A 199 -10.33 14.44 -14.42
C GLY A 199 -9.24 13.50 -14.91
N ALA A 200 -9.35 12.20 -14.60
CA ALA A 200 -8.38 11.20 -15.04
C ALA A 200 -8.31 11.09 -16.57
N ALA A 201 -9.44 11.10 -17.27
CA ALA A 201 -9.48 11.12 -18.75
C ALA A 201 -8.79 12.36 -19.33
N THR A 202 -9.09 13.53 -18.74
CA THR A 202 -8.54 14.81 -19.20
C THR A 202 -7.03 14.87 -18.98
N THR A 203 -6.54 14.41 -17.82
CA THR A 203 -5.11 14.38 -17.51
C THR A 203 -4.34 13.38 -18.38
N THR A 204 -4.90 12.19 -18.63
CA THR A 204 -4.22 11.22 -19.51
C THR A 204 -4.20 11.69 -20.97
N ALA A 205 -5.25 12.36 -21.43
CA ALA A 205 -5.28 13.00 -22.73
C ALA A 205 -4.27 14.16 -22.85
N SER A 206 -4.10 14.98 -21.80
CA SER A 206 -3.13 16.08 -21.81
C SER A 206 -1.66 15.60 -21.82
N GLN A 207 -1.42 14.37 -21.36
CA GLN A 207 -0.12 13.69 -21.48
C GLN A 207 0.09 13.02 -22.85
N GLY A 208 -0.85 13.18 -23.79
CA GLY A 208 -0.73 12.65 -25.15
C GLY A 208 -0.89 11.13 -25.25
N LEU A 209 -1.48 10.48 -24.25
CA LEU A 209 -1.75 9.04 -24.32
C LEU A 209 -2.78 8.73 -25.40
N PRO A 210 -2.62 7.62 -26.14
CA PRO A 210 -3.52 7.28 -27.24
C PRO A 210 -4.92 6.93 -26.73
N HIS A 211 -5.94 7.28 -27.52
CA HIS A 211 -7.36 7.11 -27.20
C HIS A 211 -7.73 5.70 -26.71
N TRP A 212 -7.26 4.65 -27.38
CA TRP A 212 -7.54 3.26 -26.99
C TRP A 212 -7.02 2.91 -25.58
N LEU A 213 -5.89 3.51 -25.18
CA LEU A 213 -5.28 3.28 -23.88
C LEU A 213 -6.05 4.03 -22.79
N ILE A 214 -6.47 5.27 -23.07
CA ILE A 214 -7.36 6.03 -22.19
C ILE A 214 -8.67 5.27 -21.98
N GLN A 215 -9.26 4.77 -23.05
CA GLN A 215 -10.50 3.98 -23.03
C GLN A 215 -10.37 2.72 -22.15
N THR A 216 -9.24 2.02 -22.30
CA THR A 216 -8.91 0.81 -21.54
C THR A 216 -8.68 1.13 -20.05
N LEU A 217 -7.86 2.14 -19.76
CA LEU A 217 -7.53 2.57 -18.39
C LEU A 217 -8.77 3.01 -17.61
N GLY A 218 -9.67 3.76 -18.25
CA GLY A 218 -10.91 4.18 -17.61
C GLY A 218 -12.09 3.24 -17.80
N ARG A 219 -11.88 2.05 -18.40
CA ARG A 219 -12.89 0.99 -18.55
C ARG A 219 -14.19 1.48 -19.18
N TRP A 220 -14.08 2.23 -20.27
CA TRP A 220 -15.25 2.67 -21.04
C TRP A 220 -15.57 1.65 -22.13
N SER A 221 -16.84 1.24 -22.20
CA SER A 221 -17.33 0.34 -23.25
C SER A 221 -17.62 1.05 -24.57
N SER A 222 -17.55 2.39 -24.60
CA SER A 222 -17.80 3.24 -25.77
C SER A 222 -16.99 4.52 -25.68
N ASP A 223 -17.01 5.31 -26.75
CA ASP A 223 -16.26 6.57 -26.85
C ASP A 223 -16.91 7.74 -26.08
N CYS A 224 -17.83 7.45 -25.15
CA CYS A 224 -18.47 8.46 -24.31
C CYS A 224 -17.48 9.28 -23.48
N TYR A 225 -16.27 8.76 -23.23
CA TYR A 225 -15.21 9.47 -22.52
C TYR A 225 -14.61 10.65 -23.29
N LEU A 226 -14.71 10.66 -24.63
CA LEU A 226 -14.24 11.77 -25.45
C LEU A 226 -14.95 13.08 -25.09
N ARG A 227 -16.22 13.00 -24.67
CA ARG A 227 -16.99 14.17 -24.19
C ARG A 227 -16.47 14.76 -22.88
N TYR A 228 -15.64 14.00 -22.14
CA TYR A 228 -15.08 14.43 -20.86
C TYR A 228 -13.68 15.03 -21.00
N ILE A 229 -12.97 14.74 -22.09
CA ILE A 229 -11.65 15.31 -22.37
C ILE A 229 -11.83 16.77 -22.76
N ARG A 230 -11.50 17.67 -21.84
CA ARG A 230 -11.51 19.12 -22.10
C ARG A 230 -10.14 19.52 -22.65
N THR A 231 -10.06 19.71 -23.96
CA THR A 231 -8.85 20.24 -24.60
C THR A 231 -8.73 21.73 -24.27
N PRO A 232 -7.67 22.18 -23.57
CA PRO A 232 -7.52 23.60 -23.28
C PRO A 232 -7.22 24.38 -24.57
N ILE A 233 -7.72 25.62 -24.64
CA ILE A 233 -7.70 26.47 -25.83
C ILE A 233 -6.30 26.67 -26.41
N ASN A 234 -5.28 26.70 -25.55
CA ASN A 234 -3.89 26.80 -25.96
C ASN A 234 -3.41 25.61 -26.82
N VAL A 235 -3.91 24.40 -26.56
CA VAL A 235 -3.59 23.22 -27.38
C VAL A 235 -4.25 23.34 -28.74
N LEU A 236 -5.49 23.84 -28.80
CA LEU A 236 -6.19 24.07 -30.06
C LEU A 236 -5.51 25.15 -30.91
N THR A 237 -5.02 26.22 -30.29
CA THR A 237 -4.29 27.27 -31.03
C THR A 237 -2.91 26.79 -31.50
N ASP A 238 -2.22 25.94 -30.74
CA ASP A 238 -0.94 25.36 -31.17
C ASP A 238 -1.08 24.30 -32.26
N VAL A 239 -2.23 23.63 -32.40
CA VAL A 239 -2.48 22.71 -33.52
C VAL A 239 -2.35 23.43 -34.86
N SER A 240 -2.87 24.66 -34.98
CA SER A 240 -2.73 25.45 -36.21
C SER A 240 -1.27 25.67 -36.60
N LYS A 241 -0.40 25.94 -35.62
CA LYS A 241 1.04 26.14 -35.84
C LYS A 241 1.75 24.84 -36.24
N ARG A 242 1.36 23.71 -35.66
CA ARG A 242 1.94 22.40 -35.98
C ARG A 242 1.57 21.91 -37.37
N LEU A 243 0.35 22.19 -37.82
CA LEU A 243 -0.13 21.82 -39.16
C LEU A 243 0.47 22.67 -40.29
N ILE A 244 1.00 23.86 -39.97
CA ILE A 244 1.67 24.75 -40.94
C ILE A 244 3.18 24.45 -41.01
N ALA A 245 3.71 23.69 -40.05
CA ALA A 245 5.14 23.37 -39.93
C ALA A 245 5.54 22.03 -40.59
N GLU A 246 4.62 21.37 -41.29
CA GLU A 246 4.87 20.25 -42.22
C GLU A 246 4.74 20.74 -43.68
#